data_AF-A0A2V9LAZ6-F1
#
_entry.id   AF-A0A2V9LAZ6-F1
#
_cell.length_a   1.000
_cell.length_b   1.000
_cell.length_c   1.000
_cell.angle_alpha   90.00
_cell.angle_beta   90.00
_cell.angle_gamma   90.00
#
_symmetry.space_group_name_H-M   'P 1'
#
loop_
_entity.id
_entity.type
_entity.pdbx_description
1 polymer ?
#
loop_
_entity_poly.entity_id
_entity_poly.type
_entity_poly.pdbx_seq_one_letter_code
_entity_poly.pdbx_strand_id
1 'polypeptide(L)'
;MLTEVRGLRQDLQSTTLAAQRAQILVYRVQVREAATARAVQRLDNARSKLAEVQDRRKRLTADIKRLEDAQGGTENPTDRKAIEDALAQLRANLEPSVSEEQDRQTKETECEDEVRVERAKLSELQDQLERLDTTLENSIRQSSSPQ
;
A
#
# COMPACT_ATOMS: atom_id res chain seq x y z
N MET A 1 13.91 -14.52 -54.91
CA MET A 1 12.46 -14.84 -54.99
C MET A 1 11.99 -15.82 -53.89
N LEU A 2 12.18 -17.15 -53.98
CA LEU A 2 11.67 -18.09 -52.93
C LEU A 2 12.32 -17.90 -51.54
N THR A 3 13.59 -17.54 -51.50
CA THR A 3 14.35 -17.23 -50.27
C THR A 3 13.86 -15.94 -49.60
N GLU A 4 13.63 -14.89 -50.37
CA GLU A 4 13.08 -13.61 -49.89
C GLU A 4 11.66 -13.79 -49.31
N VAL A 5 10.80 -14.60 -49.96
CA VAL A 5 9.44 -14.89 -49.46
C VAL A 5 9.47 -15.69 -48.16
N ARG A 6 10.42 -16.63 -48.00
CA ARG A 6 10.62 -17.33 -46.72
C ARG A 6 11.14 -16.40 -45.64
N GLY A 7 12.09 -15.52 -45.97
CA GLY A 7 12.60 -14.49 -45.06
C GLY A 7 11.48 -13.58 -44.56
N LEU A 8 10.69 -13.01 -45.48
CA LEU A 8 9.57 -12.14 -45.15
C LEU A 8 8.52 -12.83 -44.27
N ARG A 9 8.22 -14.12 -44.51
CA ARG A 9 7.29 -14.89 -43.68
C ARG A 9 7.82 -15.10 -42.26
N GLN A 10 9.11 -15.39 -42.15
CA GLN A 10 9.75 -15.62 -40.85
C GLN A 10 9.78 -14.31 -40.03
N ASP A 11 10.08 -13.19 -40.67
CA ASP A 11 10.03 -11.86 -40.04
C ASP A 11 8.61 -11.52 -39.58
N LEU A 12 7.60 -11.71 -40.44
CA LEU A 12 6.20 -11.48 -40.08
C LEU A 12 5.73 -12.34 -38.90
N GLN A 13 6.13 -13.61 -38.84
CA GLN A 13 5.82 -14.49 -37.71
C GLN A 13 6.48 -14.02 -36.41
N SER A 14 7.75 -13.59 -36.49
CA SER A 14 8.49 -13.04 -35.36
C SER A 14 7.84 -11.76 -34.82
N THR A 15 7.52 -10.80 -35.70
CA THR A 15 6.87 -9.54 -35.33
C THR A 15 5.47 -9.77 -34.76
N THR A 16 4.70 -10.73 -35.30
CA THR A 16 3.36 -11.05 -34.78
C THR A 16 3.43 -11.62 -33.37
N LEU A 17 4.35 -12.56 -33.11
CA LEU A 17 4.54 -13.14 -31.78
C LEU A 17 5.02 -12.10 -30.77
N ALA A 18 5.93 -11.22 -31.20
CA ALA A 18 6.40 -10.09 -30.41
C ALA A 18 5.26 -9.13 -30.01
N ALA A 19 4.42 -8.74 -30.96
CA ALA A 19 3.27 -7.87 -30.71
C ALA A 19 2.28 -8.50 -29.72
N GLN A 20 1.99 -9.80 -29.86
CA GLN A 20 1.16 -10.52 -28.90
C GLN A 20 1.76 -10.53 -27.49
N ARG A 21 3.06 -10.79 -27.36
CA ARG A 21 3.77 -10.75 -26.07
C ARG A 21 3.75 -9.36 -25.45
N ALA A 22 3.96 -8.31 -26.24
CA ALA A 22 3.87 -6.93 -25.79
C ALA A 22 2.46 -6.63 -25.24
N GLN A 23 1.41 -7.02 -25.97
CA GLN A 23 0.03 -6.80 -25.55
C GLN A 23 -0.32 -7.53 -24.24
N ILE A 24 0.16 -8.77 -24.07
CA ILE A 24 0.04 -9.52 -22.81
C ILE A 24 0.75 -8.80 -21.67
N LEU A 25 1.98 -8.31 -21.88
CA LEU A 25 2.74 -7.59 -20.86
C LEU A 25 2.06 -6.28 -20.46
N VAL A 26 1.60 -5.49 -21.43
CA VAL A 26 0.85 -4.25 -21.16
C VAL A 26 -0.40 -4.53 -20.32
N TYR A 27 -1.19 -5.55 -20.68
CA TYR A 27 -2.35 -5.94 -19.88
C TYR A 27 -1.97 -6.35 -18.45
N ARG A 28 -0.88 -7.12 -18.29
CA ARG A 28 -0.38 -7.51 -16.96
C ARG A 28 0.05 -6.29 -16.14
N VAL A 29 0.71 -5.31 -16.75
CA VAL A 29 1.09 -4.04 -16.09
C VAL A 29 -0.17 -3.31 -15.61
N GLN A 30 -1.17 -3.12 -16.47
CA GLN A 30 -2.42 -2.44 -16.10
C GLN A 30 -3.14 -3.13 -14.93
N VAL A 31 -3.26 -4.45 -14.96
CA VAL A 31 -3.83 -5.22 -13.85
C VAL A 31 -3.02 -5.02 -12.56
N ARG A 32 -1.70 -4.93 -12.68
CA ARG A 32 -0.78 -4.76 -11.55
C ARG A 32 -0.81 -3.35 -10.97
N GLU A 33 -0.93 -2.33 -11.80
CA GLU A 33 -1.14 -0.94 -11.37
C GLU A 33 -2.44 -0.82 -10.57
N ALA A 34 -3.53 -1.44 -11.05
CA ALA A 34 -4.79 -1.48 -10.33
C ALA A 34 -4.68 -2.22 -8.97
N ALA A 35 -3.92 -3.32 -8.90
CA ALA A 35 -3.65 -4.03 -7.66
C ALA A 35 -2.83 -3.16 -6.67
N THR A 36 -1.80 -2.47 -7.17
CA THR A 36 -0.96 -1.55 -6.38
C THR A 36 -1.78 -0.38 -5.84
N ALA A 37 -2.63 0.23 -6.67
CA ALA A 37 -3.52 1.30 -6.25
C ALA A 37 -4.48 0.85 -5.12
N ARG A 38 -5.05 -0.35 -5.23
CA ARG A 38 -5.89 -0.93 -4.16
C ARG A 38 -5.10 -1.17 -2.88
N ALA A 39 -3.85 -1.64 -2.97
CA ALA A 39 -3.00 -1.84 -1.81
C ALA A 39 -2.68 -0.52 -1.10
N VAL A 40 -2.37 0.53 -1.87
CA VAL A 40 -2.15 1.89 -1.35
C VAL A 40 -3.41 2.41 -0.66
N GLN A 41 -4.59 2.25 -1.27
CA GLN A 41 -5.84 2.65 -0.64
C GLN A 41 -6.12 1.90 0.68
N ARG A 42 -5.76 0.62 0.77
CA ARG A 42 -5.86 -0.14 2.04
C ARG A 42 -4.92 0.42 3.11
N LEU A 43 -3.70 0.77 2.74
CA LEU A 43 -2.73 1.41 3.64
C LEU A 43 -3.23 2.76 4.13
N ASP A 44 -3.73 3.62 3.25
CA ASP A 44 -4.25 4.94 3.63
C ASP A 44 -5.44 4.81 4.61
N ASN A 45 -6.32 3.84 4.38
CA ASN A 45 -7.40 3.52 5.31
C ASN A 45 -6.88 3.00 6.67
N ALA A 46 -5.85 2.17 6.67
CA ALA A 46 -5.25 1.65 7.90
C ALA A 46 -4.60 2.78 8.73
N ARG A 47 -3.85 3.67 8.06
CA ARG A 47 -3.25 4.87 8.67
C ARG A 47 -4.29 5.82 9.24
N SER A 48 -5.38 6.06 8.51
CA SER A 48 -6.48 6.92 8.97
C SER A 48 -7.11 6.37 10.26
N LYS A 49 -7.39 5.06 10.30
CA LYS A 49 -7.94 4.40 11.50
C LYS A 49 -6.97 4.40 12.68
N LEU A 50 -5.67 4.20 12.43
CA LEU A 50 -4.65 4.30 13.47
C LEU A 50 -4.60 5.72 14.05
N ALA A 51 -4.64 6.75 13.19
CA ALA A 51 -4.66 8.14 13.62
C ALA A 51 -5.90 8.47 14.48
N GLU A 52 -7.08 7.99 14.09
CA GLU A 52 -8.32 8.16 14.88
C GLU A 52 -8.19 7.57 16.29
N VAL A 53 -7.67 6.35 16.41
CA VAL A 53 -7.47 5.68 17.71
C VAL A 53 -6.42 6.41 18.55
N GLN A 54 -5.31 6.81 17.93
CA GLN A 54 -4.26 7.57 18.61
C GLN A 54 -4.77 8.91 19.16
N ASP A 55 -5.59 9.62 18.38
CA ASP A 55 -6.17 10.88 18.80
C ASP A 55 -7.22 10.70 19.91
N ARG A 56 -8.03 9.64 19.84
CA ARG A 56 -8.94 9.26 20.93
C ARG A 56 -8.16 8.96 22.20
N ARG A 57 -7.06 8.20 22.13
CA ARG A 57 -6.20 7.90 23.28
C ARG A 57 -5.60 9.16 23.88
N LYS A 58 -5.04 10.05 23.05
CA LYS A 58 -4.50 11.35 23.51
C LYS A 58 -5.54 12.16 24.28
N ARG A 59 -6.79 12.21 23.79
CA ARG A 59 -7.90 12.89 24.48
C ARG A 59 -8.20 12.23 25.82
N LEU A 60 -8.34 10.90 25.86
CA LEU A 60 -8.57 10.16 27.11
C LEU A 60 -7.46 10.42 28.14
N THR A 61 -6.19 10.36 27.74
CA THR A 61 -5.06 10.66 28.63
C THR A 61 -5.08 12.10 29.13
N ALA A 62 -5.43 13.06 28.27
CA ALA A 62 -5.56 14.46 28.67
C ALA A 62 -6.69 14.67 29.67
N ASP A 63 -7.84 14.01 29.48
CA ASP A 63 -8.99 14.12 30.37
C ASP A 63 -8.73 13.45 31.73
N ILE A 64 -8.05 12.30 31.73
CA ILE A 64 -7.57 11.66 32.97
C ILE A 64 -6.68 12.64 33.74
N LYS A 65 -5.69 13.25 33.09
CA LYS A 65 -4.78 14.19 33.75
C LYS A 65 -5.52 15.39 34.33
N ARG A 66 -6.47 15.97 33.60
CA ARG A 66 -7.29 17.10 34.08
C ARG A 66 -8.10 16.74 35.32
N LEU A 67 -8.66 15.53 35.37
CA LEU A 67 -9.44 15.06 36.52
C LEU A 67 -8.54 14.72 37.71
N GLU A 68 -7.35 14.16 37.49
CA GLU A 68 -6.34 13.96 38.54
C GLU A 68 -5.92 15.29 39.18
N ASP A 69 -5.65 16.31 38.36
CA ASP A 69 -5.32 17.65 38.81
C ASP A 69 -6.48 18.27 39.63
N ALA A 70 -7.73 18.10 39.16
CA ALA A 70 -8.92 18.58 39.86
C ALA A 70 -9.18 17.85 41.18
N GLN A 71 -8.95 16.54 41.24
CA GLN A 71 -9.09 15.74 42.46
C GLN A 71 -8.13 16.23 43.55
N GLY A 72 -6.89 16.58 43.16
CA GLY A 72 -5.87 17.11 44.09
C GLY A 72 -6.23 18.46 44.71
N GLY A 73 -7.05 19.26 44.03
CA GLY A 73 -7.52 20.57 44.51
C GLY A 73 -8.91 20.58 45.17
N THR A 74 -9.60 19.43 45.22
CA THR A 74 -11.00 19.36 45.70
C THR A 74 -11.05 19.01 47.19
N GLU A 75 -11.60 19.93 48.01
CA GLU A 75 -11.79 19.73 49.45
C GLU A 75 -13.14 19.07 49.79
N ASN A 76 -14.13 19.18 48.90
CA ASN A 76 -15.46 18.59 49.10
C ASN A 76 -15.42 17.06 48.85
N PRO A 77 -15.76 16.22 49.85
CA PRO A 77 -15.71 14.77 49.72
C PRO A 77 -16.71 14.21 48.68
N THR A 78 -17.85 14.87 48.46
CA THR A 78 -18.83 14.42 47.45
C THR A 78 -18.31 14.63 46.03
N ASP A 79 -17.75 15.81 45.75
CA ASP A 79 -17.17 16.13 44.44
C ASP A 79 -15.93 15.28 44.16
N ARG A 80 -15.10 15.05 45.19
CA ARG A 80 -13.94 14.17 45.11
C ARG A 80 -14.33 12.74 44.71
N LYS A 81 -15.39 12.20 45.29
CA LYS A 81 -15.89 10.87 44.94
C LYS A 81 -16.41 10.80 43.50
N ALA A 82 -17.12 11.84 43.03
CA ALA A 82 -17.57 11.91 41.65
C ALA A 82 -16.39 11.94 40.65
N ILE A 83 -15.30 12.65 40.98
CA ILE A 83 -14.07 12.66 40.19
C ILE A 83 -13.39 11.28 40.20
N GLU A 84 -13.33 10.60 41.34
CA GLU A 84 -12.79 9.24 41.46
C GLU A 84 -13.55 8.24 40.59
N ASP A 85 -14.88 8.27 40.62
CA ASP A 85 -15.73 7.40 39.79
C ASP A 85 -15.51 7.68 38.30
N ALA A 86 -15.40 8.95 37.90
CA ALA A 86 -15.09 9.34 36.52
C ALA A 86 -13.70 8.89 36.07
N LEU A 87 -12.68 9.04 36.94
CA LEU A 87 -11.32 8.55 36.68
C LEU A 87 -11.27 7.03 36.53
N ALA A 88 -11.98 6.29 37.38
CA ALA A 88 -12.08 4.85 37.27
C ALA A 88 -12.65 4.42 35.91
N GLN A 89 -13.73 5.09 35.47
CA GLN A 89 -14.35 4.82 34.17
C GLN A 89 -13.43 5.15 33.00
N LEU A 90 -12.72 6.28 33.03
CA LEU A 90 -11.78 6.65 31.96
C LEU A 90 -10.58 5.70 31.89
N ARG A 91 -10.04 5.30 33.04
CA ARG A 91 -8.93 4.32 33.11
C ARG A 91 -9.37 2.95 32.58
N ALA A 92 -10.58 2.51 32.89
CA ALA A 92 -11.14 1.27 32.33
C ALA A 92 -11.27 1.30 30.81
N ASN A 93 -11.48 2.48 30.21
CA ASN A 93 -11.53 2.65 28.75
C ASN A 93 -10.15 2.80 28.09
N LEU A 94 -9.10 3.11 28.86
CA LEU A 94 -7.76 3.35 28.33
C LEU A 94 -7.10 2.04 27.85
N GLU A 95 -7.20 0.97 28.65
CA GLU A 95 -6.52 -0.29 28.36
C GLU A 95 -7.04 -0.99 27.08
N PRO A 96 -8.37 -1.09 26.84
CA PRO A 96 -8.89 -1.54 25.55
C PRO A 96 -8.43 -0.66 24.38
N SER A 97 -8.30 0.66 24.59
CA SER A 97 -7.83 1.59 23.56
C SER A 97 -6.35 1.38 23.21
N VAL A 98 -5.52 0.95 24.16
CA VAL A 98 -4.11 0.61 23.92
C VAL A 98 -4.02 -0.67 23.10
N SER A 99 -4.80 -1.69 23.45
CA SER A 99 -4.87 -2.93 22.66
C SER A 99 -5.33 -2.65 21.23
N GLU A 100 -6.40 -1.85 21.07
CA GLU A 100 -6.88 -1.48 19.74
C GLU A 100 -5.80 -0.77 18.93
N GLU A 101 -5.06 0.18 19.53
CA GLU A 101 -3.99 0.87 18.82
C GLU A 101 -2.88 -0.07 18.33
N GLN A 102 -2.48 -1.04 19.16
CA GLN A 102 -1.49 -2.04 18.79
C GLN A 102 -1.97 -2.87 17.59
N ASP A 103 -3.23 -3.35 17.63
CA ASP A 103 -3.82 -4.10 16.52
C ASP A 103 -3.88 -3.26 15.23
N ARG A 104 -4.24 -1.97 15.34
CA ARG A 104 -4.24 -1.04 14.20
C ARG A 104 -2.84 -0.81 13.65
N GLN A 105 -1.84 -0.69 14.52
CA GLN A 105 -0.46 -0.49 14.12
C GLN A 105 0.10 -1.72 13.41
N THR A 106 -0.16 -2.92 13.91
CA THR A 106 0.17 -4.17 13.21
C THR A 106 -0.50 -4.21 11.84
N LYS A 107 -1.78 -3.87 11.75
CA LYS A 107 -2.50 -3.84 10.46
C LYS A 107 -1.91 -2.83 9.47
N GLU A 108 -1.47 -1.67 9.96
CA GLU A 108 -0.82 -0.65 9.15
C GLU A 108 0.50 -1.16 8.57
N THR A 109 1.35 -1.78 9.40
CA THR A 109 2.61 -2.39 8.96
C THR A 109 2.38 -3.51 7.93
N GLU A 110 1.38 -4.38 8.14
CA GLU A 110 1.02 -5.40 7.15
C GLU A 110 0.62 -4.78 5.79
N CYS A 111 -0.17 -3.70 5.81
CA CYS A 111 -0.54 -3.00 4.59
C CYS A 111 0.64 -2.29 3.92
N GLU A 112 1.60 -1.76 4.69
CA GLU A 112 2.85 -1.20 4.15
C GLU A 112 3.67 -2.27 3.43
N ASP A 113 3.80 -3.45 4.04
CA ASP A 113 4.50 -4.60 3.46
C ASP A 113 3.82 -5.07 2.18
N GLU A 114 2.48 -5.14 2.16
CA GLU A 114 1.70 -5.44 0.95
C GLU A 114 2.00 -4.42 -0.16
N VAL A 115 1.99 -3.12 0.13
CA VAL A 115 2.32 -2.07 -0.85
C VAL A 115 3.74 -2.23 -1.38
N ARG A 116 4.71 -2.55 -0.51
CA ARG A 116 6.11 -2.78 -0.91
C ARG A 116 6.22 -3.95 -1.88
N VAL A 117 5.58 -5.07 -1.56
CA VAL A 117 5.53 -6.27 -2.42
C VAL A 117 4.83 -5.97 -3.75
N GLU A 118 3.71 -5.25 -3.73
CA GLU A 118 2.97 -4.93 -4.94
C GLU A 118 3.77 -4.05 -5.90
N ARG A 119 4.43 -3.02 -5.36
CA ARG A 119 5.36 -2.14 -6.11
C ARG A 119 6.55 -2.89 -6.68
N ALA A 120 7.15 -3.80 -5.92
CA ALA A 120 8.29 -4.59 -6.40
C ALA A 120 7.93 -5.42 -7.64
N LYS A 121 6.78 -6.12 -7.61
CA LYS A 121 6.32 -6.88 -8.78
C LYS A 121 5.89 -5.99 -9.95
N LEU A 122 5.40 -4.77 -9.69
CA LEU A 122 5.11 -3.81 -10.76
C LEU A 122 6.41 -3.35 -11.45
N SER A 123 7.44 -3.03 -10.68
CA SER A 123 8.77 -2.69 -11.20
C SER A 123 9.33 -3.83 -12.06
N GLU A 124 9.24 -5.07 -11.60
CA GLU A 124 9.71 -6.23 -12.37
C GLU A 124 8.99 -6.37 -13.72
N LEU A 125 7.67 -6.12 -13.77
CA LEU A 125 6.92 -6.15 -15.03
C LEU A 125 7.31 -5.01 -15.97
N GLN A 126 7.60 -3.82 -15.44
CA GLN A 126 8.08 -2.68 -16.22
C GLN A 126 9.46 -2.98 -16.81
N ASP A 127 10.38 -3.55 -16.03
CA ASP A 127 11.70 -3.97 -16.53
C ASP A 127 11.58 -5.04 -17.63
N GLN A 128 10.64 -5.99 -17.50
CA GLN A 128 10.37 -6.99 -18.54
C GLN A 128 9.86 -6.34 -19.83
N LEU A 129 9.03 -5.30 -19.72
CA LEU A 129 8.50 -4.56 -20.86
C LEU A 129 9.60 -3.75 -21.56
N GLU A 130 10.46 -3.05 -20.81
CA GLU A 130 11.60 -2.32 -21.37
C GLU A 130 12.61 -3.23 -22.08
N ARG A 131 12.90 -4.40 -21.51
CA ARG A 131 13.74 -5.42 -22.15
C ARG A 131 13.12 -5.94 -23.44
N LEU A 132 11.81 -6.16 -23.45
CA LEU A 132 11.10 -6.59 -24.65
C LEU A 132 11.21 -5.51 -25.72
N ASP A 133 10.93 -4.25 -25.39
CA ASP A 133 11.02 -3.11 -26.30
C ASP A 133 12.43 -2.98 -26.92
N THR A 134 13.47 -3.02 -26.08
CA THR A 134 14.87 -3.00 -26.52
C THR A 134 15.21 -4.16 -27.45
N THR A 135 14.70 -5.36 -27.16
CA THR A 135 14.92 -6.54 -28.01
C THR A 135 14.25 -6.39 -29.38
N LEU A 136 13.05 -5.81 -29.40
CA LEU A 136 12.33 -5.55 -30.65
C LEU A 136 13.02 -4.47 -31.49
N GLU A 137 13.46 -3.37 -30.88
CA GLU A 137 14.24 -2.34 -31.57
C GLU A 137 15.52 -2.92 -32.19
N ASN A 138 16.25 -3.74 -31.44
CA ASN A 138 17.47 -4.38 -31.92
C ASN A 138 17.21 -5.35 -33.07
N SER A 139 16.12 -6.12 -33.00
CA SER A 139 15.71 -7.03 -34.08
C SER A 139 15.36 -6.25 -35.35
N ILE A 140 14.67 -5.11 -35.24
CA ILE A 140 14.34 -4.24 -36.39
C ILE A 140 15.61 -3.66 -37.00
N ARG A 141 16.57 -3.20 -36.17
CA ARG A 141 17.85 -2.69 -36.67
C ARG A 141 18.63 -3.76 -37.44
N GLN A 142 18.66 -4.99 -36.93
CA GLN A 142 19.35 -6.11 -37.59
C GLN A 142 18.73 -6.52 -38.93
N SER A 143 17.41 -6.45 -39.08
CA SER A 143 16.74 -6.75 -40.36
C SER A 143 16.87 -5.60 -41.38
N SER A 144 17.14 -4.38 -40.93
CA SER A 144 17.32 -3.20 -41.80
C SER A 144 18.76 -2.97 -42.31
N SER A 145 19.75 -3.70 -41.81
CA SER A 145 21.13 -3.63 -42.32
C SER A 145 21.26 -4.42 -43.63
N PRO A 146 21.58 -3.76 -44.77
CA PRO A 146 21.83 -4.46 -46.03
C PRO A 146 23.17 -5.21 -45.94
N GLN A 147 23.17 -6.50 -46.30
CA GLN A 147 24.38 -7.20 -46.78
C GLN A 147 24.58 -6.91 -48.26
#